data_AF-A0A2N6AKP0-F1
#
_entry.id   AF-A0A2N6AKP0-F1
#
_cell.length_a   1.000
_cell.length_b   1.000
_cell.length_c   1.000
_cell.angle_alpha   90.00
_cell.angle_beta   90.00
_cell.angle_gamma   90.00
#
_symmetry.space_group_name_H-M   'P 1'
#
loop_
_entity.id
_entity.type
_entity.pdbx_description
1 polymer ?
#
loop_
_entity_poly.entity_id
_entity_poly.type
_entity_poly.pdbx_seq_one_letter_code
_entity_poly.pdbx_strand_id
1 'polypeptide(L)'
;ARRAAKDLDKSYESINLIVAHMGGGVSVGAHSLGRVIDVNNALDGEGPFSPERAGGLPVGGLVKMCYSGEYTHAQIKKKLKGMGGLVAYLGTNDGREVGKMIESGNTKAELIYKAMAYQVAKEIGSCGAVLKGDVDAVVLTGGLAYDETLIGWIREKIDFLGTVFVYPGEDEMSALAQGALRVLEGQEQAREYLA
;
A
#
# COMPACT_ATOMS: atom_id res chain seq x y z
N ALA A 1 -11.26 3.92 3.86
CA ALA A 1 -11.74 5.32 3.71
C ALA A 1 -13.11 5.55 4.35
N ARG A 2 -14.23 5.08 3.76
CA ARG A 2 -15.58 5.33 4.32
C ARG A 2 -15.77 4.88 5.77
N ARG A 3 -15.20 3.72 6.15
CA ARG A 3 -15.15 3.24 7.54
C ARG A 3 -14.43 4.22 8.47
N ALA A 4 -13.24 4.70 8.09
CA ALA A 4 -12.51 5.71 8.85
C ALA A 4 -13.30 7.01 9.01
N ALA A 5 -14.00 7.45 7.97
CA ALA A 5 -14.88 8.62 8.06
C ALA A 5 -15.97 8.43 9.12
N LYS A 6 -16.62 7.26 9.11
CA LYS A 6 -17.62 6.88 10.12
C LYS A 6 -17.03 6.84 11.54
N ASP A 7 -15.84 6.26 11.70
CA ASP A 7 -15.16 6.18 13.01
C ASP A 7 -14.73 7.58 13.53
N LEU A 8 -14.64 8.58 12.63
CA LEU A 8 -14.43 9.99 12.95
C LEU A 8 -15.73 10.80 13.08
N ASP A 9 -16.91 10.16 12.99
CA ASP A 9 -18.22 10.80 12.96
C ASP A 9 -18.36 11.86 11.84
N LYS A 10 -17.70 11.63 10.69
CA LYS A 10 -17.70 12.52 9.53
C LYS A 10 -18.12 11.79 8.25
N SER A 11 -18.52 12.56 7.22
CA SER A 11 -18.71 12.02 5.87
C SER A 11 -17.37 11.83 5.17
N TYR A 12 -17.27 10.88 4.24
CA TYR A 12 -16.02 10.67 3.47
C TYR A 12 -15.69 11.89 2.59
N GLU A 13 -16.73 12.57 2.13
CA GLU A 13 -16.69 13.74 1.27
C GLU A 13 -16.25 15.02 2.02
N SER A 14 -16.14 14.98 3.36
CA SER A 14 -15.76 16.13 4.20
C SER A 14 -14.41 15.98 4.91
N ILE A 15 -13.58 15.00 4.52
CA ILE A 15 -12.30 14.71 5.18
C ILE A 15 -11.17 14.43 4.19
N ASN A 16 -9.95 14.57 4.67
CA ASN A 16 -8.73 14.17 3.99
C ASN A 16 -8.12 12.94 4.68
N LEU A 17 -7.84 11.90 3.90
CA LEU A 17 -7.25 10.65 4.39
C LEU A 17 -6.03 10.28 3.57
N ILE A 18 -5.05 9.65 4.22
CA ILE A 18 -4.03 8.87 3.51
C ILE A 18 -4.36 7.41 3.73
N VAL A 19 -4.52 6.63 2.67
CA VAL A 19 -4.86 5.21 2.78
C VAL A 19 -3.74 4.38 2.16
N ALA A 20 -3.05 3.61 3.01
CA ALA A 20 -2.03 2.65 2.61
C ALA A 20 -2.61 1.23 2.67
N HIS A 21 -2.80 0.62 1.50
CA HIS A 21 -3.16 -0.77 1.38
C HIS A 21 -1.89 -1.60 1.12
N MET A 22 -1.63 -2.56 2.01
CA MET A 22 -0.41 -3.37 2.05
C MET A 22 -0.76 -4.85 1.89
N GLY A 23 -0.71 -5.34 0.66
CA GLY A 23 -0.95 -6.74 0.30
C GLY A 23 0.17 -7.26 -0.62
N GLY A 24 -0.17 -8.07 -1.62
CA GLY A 24 0.80 -8.49 -2.65
C GLY A 24 1.40 -7.30 -3.42
N GLY A 25 0.64 -6.21 -3.58
CA GLY A 25 1.15 -4.89 -3.93
C GLY A 25 0.96 -3.90 -2.78
N VAL A 26 1.67 -2.77 -2.85
CA VAL A 26 1.43 -1.64 -1.94
C VAL A 26 0.94 -0.45 -2.75
N SER A 27 -0.24 0.06 -2.39
CA SER A 27 -0.76 1.32 -2.90
C SER A 27 -1.01 2.29 -1.75
N VAL A 28 -0.57 3.53 -1.90
CA VAL A 28 -0.81 4.61 -0.95
C VAL A 28 -1.47 5.75 -1.68
N GLY A 29 -2.72 6.04 -1.31
CA GLY A 29 -3.53 7.07 -1.94
C GLY A 29 -3.73 8.29 -1.04
N ALA A 30 -3.66 9.48 -1.63
CA ALA A 30 -4.12 10.72 -1.02
C ALA A 30 -5.60 10.92 -1.38
N HIS A 31 -6.47 10.78 -0.39
CA HIS A 31 -7.90 11.00 -0.52
C HIS A 31 -8.21 12.41 -0.02
N SER A 32 -8.65 13.30 -0.90
CA SER A 32 -9.14 14.63 -0.53
C SER A 32 -10.63 14.75 -0.80
N LEU A 33 -11.40 15.06 0.24
CA LEU A 33 -12.83 15.35 0.16
C LEU A 33 -13.61 14.32 -0.67
N GLY A 34 -13.45 13.04 -0.33
CA GLY A 34 -14.17 11.95 -1.00
C GLY A 34 -13.55 11.47 -2.32
N ARG A 35 -12.40 12.01 -2.73
CA ARG A 35 -11.74 11.67 -4.00
C ARG A 35 -10.29 11.27 -3.81
N VAL A 36 -9.85 10.19 -4.45
CA VAL A 36 -8.42 9.89 -4.60
C VAL A 36 -7.84 10.86 -5.61
N ILE A 37 -7.03 11.81 -5.15
CA ILE A 37 -6.42 12.85 -6.00
C ILE A 37 -5.01 12.48 -6.45
N ASP A 38 -4.35 11.57 -5.73
CA ASP A 38 -3.04 11.01 -6.07
C ASP A 38 -2.92 9.59 -5.51
N VAL A 39 -2.23 8.71 -6.24
CA VAL A 39 -1.95 7.32 -5.86
C VAL A 39 -0.87 6.74 -6.78
N ASN A 40 0.07 5.99 -6.21
CA ASN A 40 1.10 5.29 -6.99
C ASN A 40 0.51 4.18 -7.87
N ASN A 41 1.10 3.95 -9.06
CA ASN A 41 0.80 2.79 -9.89
C ASN A 41 1.41 1.51 -9.30
N ALA A 42 0.73 0.96 -8.28
CA ALA A 42 1.14 -0.27 -7.63
C ALA A 42 1.19 -1.47 -8.59
N LEU A 43 0.44 -1.45 -9.71
CA LEU A 43 0.33 -2.57 -10.66
C LEU A 43 1.57 -2.73 -11.52
N ASP A 44 2.16 -1.63 -11.98
CA ASP A 44 3.34 -1.59 -12.85
C ASP A 44 4.64 -1.22 -12.13
N GLY A 45 4.62 -1.19 -10.79
CA GLY A 45 5.83 -1.18 -9.95
C GLY A 45 6.27 0.21 -9.49
N GLU A 46 5.37 1.17 -9.37
CA GLU A 46 5.65 2.45 -8.70
C GLU A 46 5.44 2.34 -7.18
N GLY A 47 6.16 3.15 -6.40
CA GLY A 47 6.02 3.25 -4.95
C GLY A 47 6.89 2.22 -4.19
N PRO A 48 6.52 1.87 -2.95
CA PRO A 48 7.25 0.93 -2.13
C PRO A 48 7.37 -0.46 -2.79
N PHE A 49 8.50 -1.14 -2.58
CA PHE A 49 8.54 -2.57 -2.85
C PHE A 49 7.56 -3.31 -1.91
N SER A 50 7.07 -4.46 -2.37
CA SER A 50 6.04 -5.24 -1.68
C SER A 50 6.52 -6.67 -1.43
N PRO A 51 5.68 -7.60 -0.95
CA PRO A 51 6.06 -9.00 -0.84
C PRO A 51 6.52 -9.62 -2.17
N GLU A 52 5.94 -9.23 -3.30
CA GLU A 52 6.19 -9.85 -4.62
C GLU A 52 6.59 -8.85 -5.73
N ARG A 53 6.68 -7.55 -5.44
CA ARG A 53 7.00 -6.50 -6.43
C ARG A 53 8.22 -5.71 -6.04
N ALA A 54 9.01 -5.31 -7.02
CA ALA A 54 10.26 -4.58 -6.84
C ALA A 54 10.07 -3.11 -6.39
N GLY A 55 8.88 -2.54 -6.65
CA GLY A 55 8.63 -1.11 -6.41
C GLY A 55 9.53 -0.21 -7.27
N GLY A 56 9.66 1.05 -6.84
CA GLY A 56 10.48 2.05 -7.52
C GLY A 56 11.97 1.65 -7.57
N LEU A 57 12.56 1.75 -8.77
CA LEU A 57 13.96 1.41 -9.03
C LEU A 57 14.70 2.57 -9.70
N PRO A 58 16.04 2.66 -9.56
CA PRO A 58 16.85 3.59 -10.32
C PRO A 58 16.72 3.33 -11.83
N VAL A 59 16.20 4.31 -12.57
CA VAL A 59 15.97 4.20 -14.02
C VAL A 59 17.25 3.84 -14.79
N GLY A 60 18.39 4.45 -14.44
CA GLY A 60 19.68 4.13 -15.08
C GLY A 60 20.12 2.67 -14.86
N GLY A 61 19.83 2.10 -13.69
CA GLY A 61 20.11 0.70 -13.39
C GLY A 61 19.19 -0.25 -14.17
N LEU A 62 17.90 0.09 -14.25
CA LEU A 62 16.94 -0.67 -15.05
C LEU A 62 17.30 -0.65 -16.54
N VAL A 63 17.65 0.52 -17.09
CA VAL A 63 18.09 0.65 -18.49
C VAL A 63 19.33 -0.22 -18.75
N LYS A 64 20.36 -0.14 -17.89
CA LYS A 64 21.56 -0.99 -18.04
C LYS A 64 21.22 -2.47 -18.06
N MET A 65 20.29 -2.91 -17.22
CA MET A 65 19.83 -4.30 -17.17
C MET A 65 19.00 -4.70 -18.40
N CYS A 66 18.15 -3.81 -18.91
CA CYS A 66 17.38 -4.04 -20.14
C CYS A 66 18.27 -4.25 -21.37
N TYR A 67 19.42 -3.59 -21.42
CA TYR A 67 20.32 -3.62 -22.58
C TYR A 67 21.59 -4.45 -22.34
N SER A 68 21.66 -5.25 -21.27
CA SER A 68 22.84 -6.11 -21.01
C SER A 68 22.94 -7.31 -21.95
N GLY A 69 21.85 -7.68 -22.63
CA GLY A 69 21.74 -8.92 -23.40
C GLY A 69 21.43 -10.16 -22.55
N GLU A 70 21.31 -10.03 -21.22
CA GLU A 70 21.08 -11.15 -20.31
C GLU A 70 19.61 -11.49 -20.11
N TYR A 71 18.70 -10.53 -20.33
CA TYR A 71 17.28 -10.67 -20.00
C TYR A 71 16.38 -10.29 -21.16
N THR A 72 15.34 -11.09 -21.36
CA THR A 72 14.19 -10.76 -22.21
C THR A 72 13.25 -9.79 -21.49
N HIS A 73 12.45 -9.06 -22.27
CA HIS A 73 11.39 -8.21 -21.74
C HIS A 73 10.47 -8.93 -20.73
N ALA A 74 10.10 -10.19 -21.00
CA ALA A 74 9.27 -10.99 -20.11
C ALA A 74 9.96 -11.32 -18.77
N GLN A 75 11.26 -11.62 -18.81
CA GLN A 75 12.03 -11.88 -17.59
C GLN A 75 12.18 -10.62 -16.74
N ILE A 76 12.36 -9.46 -17.36
CA ILE A 76 12.40 -8.17 -16.65
C ILE A 76 11.04 -7.89 -16.00
N LYS A 77 9.94 -8.03 -16.74
CA LYS A 77 8.59 -7.89 -16.17
C LYS A 77 8.36 -8.80 -14.97
N LYS A 78 8.80 -10.06 -15.04
CA LYS A 78 8.67 -11.02 -13.94
C LYS A 78 9.51 -10.63 -12.71
N LYS A 79 10.70 -10.07 -12.92
CA LYS A 79 11.54 -9.54 -11.81
C LYS A 79 10.93 -8.29 -11.16
N LEU A 80 10.22 -7.47 -11.92
CA LEU A 80 9.50 -6.31 -11.40
C LEU A 80 8.22 -6.73 -10.64
N LYS A 81 7.51 -7.75 -11.15
CA LYS A 81 6.24 -8.24 -10.61
C LYS A 81 6.19 -9.77 -10.56
N GLY A 82 6.06 -10.32 -9.36
CA GLY A 82 5.94 -11.75 -9.08
C GLY A 82 7.26 -12.40 -8.60
N MET A 83 8.40 -11.80 -8.90
CA MET A 83 9.72 -12.22 -8.38
C MET A 83 10.53 -11.03 -7.84
N GLY A 84 9.86 -9.93 -7.48
CA GLY A 84 10.46 -8.77 -6.85
C GLY A 84 10.26 -8.78 -5.34
N GLY A 85 10.74 -7.74 -4.65
CA GLY A 85 10.39 -7.52 -3.25
C GLY A 85 10.88 -8.59 -2.29
N LEU A 86 10.09 -8.94 -1.26
CA LEU A 86 10.47 -9.95 -0.26
C LEU A 86 10.82 -11.30 -0.89
N VAL A 87 10.11 -11.71 -1.94
CA VAL A 87 10.44 -12.94 -2.70
C VAL A 87 11.87 -12.89 -3.23
N ALA A 88 12.31 -11.77 -3.78
CA ALA A 88 13.65 -11.63 -4.32
C ALA A 88 14.74 -11.69 -3.24
N TYR A 89 14.47 -11.17 -2.04
CA TYR A 89 15.47 -11.06 -0.98
C TYR A 89 15.51 -12.26 -0.02
N LEU A 90 14.34 -12.80 0.29
CA LEU A 90 14.09 -13.76 1.38
C LEU A 90 13.46 -15.06 0.90
N GLY A 91 13.01 -15.13 -0.36
CA GLY A 91 12.42 -16.35 -0.94
C GLY A 91 10.97 -16.61 -0.55
N THR A 92 10.30 -15.68 0.13
CA THR A 92 8.90 -15.80 0.54
C THR A 92 8.15 -14.48 0.33
N ASN A 93 6.85 -14.57 0.05
CA ASN A 93 5.92 -13.45 0.04
C ASN A 93 5.02 -13.42 1.30
N ASP A 94 5.20 -14.34 2.25
CA ASP A 94 4.39 -14.42 3.45
C ASP A 94 5.03 -13.60 4.59
N GLY A 95 4.41 -12.48 4.94
CA GLY A 95 4.88 -11.64 6.06
C GLY A 95 4.99 -12.39 7.38
N ARG A 96 4.15 -13.41 7.61
CA ARG A 96 4.21 -14.24 8.83
C ARG A 96 5.46 -15.12 8.86
N GLU A 97 5.91 -15.60 7.69
CA GLU A 97 7.14 -16.36 7.59
C GLU A 97 8.35 -15.45 7.83
N VAL A 98 8.33 -14.24 7.29
CA VAL A 98 9.36 -13.22 7.58
C VAL A 98 9.41 -12.88 9.07
N GLY A 99 8.26 -12.74 9.74
CA GLY A 99 8.17 -12.57 11.20
C GLY A 99 8.88 -13.70 11.96
N LYS A 100 8.60 -14.96 11.61
CA LYS A 100 9.30 -16.13 12.21
C LYS A 100 10.81 -16.10 11.97
N MET A 101 11.26 -15.69 10.78
CA MET A 101 12.69 -15.53 10.50
C MET A 101 13.31 -14.51 11.46
N ILE A 102 12.64 -13.37 11.68
CA ILE A 102 13.11 -12.31 12.58
C ILE A 102 13.17 -12.80 14.03
N GLU A 103 12.11 -13.46 14.51
CA GLU A 103 12.07 -14.06 15.85
C GLU A 103 13.19 -15.08 16.08
N SER A 104 13.59 -15.81 15.02
CA SER A 104 14.72 -16.74 15.05
C SER A 104 16.11 -16.07 14.98
N GLY A 105 16.17 -14.74 14.94
CA GLY A 105 17.42 -13.97 14.91
C GLY A 105 17.97 -13.69 13.50
N ASN A 106 17.18 -13.86 12.44
CA ASN A 106 17.62 -13.55 11.08
C ASN A 106 17.68 -12.03 10.84
N THR A 107 18.87 -11.45 11.02
CA THR A 107 19.14 -10.02 10.85
C THR A 107 18.90 -9.51 9.44
N LYS A 108 19.08 -10.35 8.41
CA LYS A 108 18.78 -9.98 7.01
C LYS A 108 17.28 -9.83 6.80
N ALA A 109 16.48 -10.77 7.33
CA ALA A 109 15.02 -10.68 7.25
C ALA A 109 14.51 -9.40 7.93
N GLU A 110 15.03 -9.09 9.11
CA GLU A 110 14.68 -7.87 9.85
C GLU A 110 15.04 -6.61 9.05
N LEU A 111 16.25 -6.54 8.51
CA LEU A 111 16.70 -5.39 7.70
C LEU A 111 15.78 -5.16 6.49
N ILE A 112 15.48 -6.21 5.74
CA ILE A 112 14.67 -6.11 4.53
C ILE A 112 13.22 -5.76 4.89
N TYR A 113 12.65 -6.36 5.92
CA TYR A 113 11.28 -6.08 6.33
C TYR A 113 11.12 -4.67 6.90
N LYS A 114 12.10 -4.19 7.69
CA LYS A 114 12.20 -2.78 8.10
C LYS A 114 12.34 -1.83 6.91
N ALA A 115 13.10 -2.20 5.88
CA ALA A 115 13.22 -1.39 4.66
C ALA A 115 11.88 -1.27 3.92
N MET A 116 11.06 -2.33 3.92
CA MET A 116 9.70 -2.28 3.38
C MET A 116 8.83 -1.29 4.17
N ALA A 117 8.79 -1.44 5.51
CA ALA A 117 8.08 -0.51 6.40
C ALA A 117 8.51 0.95 6.17
N TYR A 118 9.81 1.17 6.02
CA TYR A 118 10.40 2.48 5.75
C TYR A 118 9.92 3.08 4.42
N GLN A 119 9.86 2.29 3.34
CA GLN A 119 9.35 2.80 2.06
C GLN A 119 7.85 3.09 2.13
N VAL A 120 7.06 2.24 2.79
CA VAL A 120 5.63 2.51 3.03
C VAL A 120 5.43 3.82 3.77
N ALA A 121 6.17 4.04 4.86
CA ALA A 121 6.09 5.28 5.64
C ALA A 121 6.50 6.52 4.82
N LYS A 122 7.52 6.40 3.95
CA LYS A 122 7.90 7.49 3.04
C LYS A 122 6.80 7.83 2.04
N GLU A 123 6.16 6.82 1.48
CA GLU A 123 5.06 7.02 0.52
C GLU A 123 3.87 7.70 1.21
N ILE A 124 3.54 7.30 2.43
CA ILE A 124 2.55 7.98 3.28
C ILE A 124 2.94 9.44 3.50
N GLY A 125 4.21 9.71 3.84
CA GLY A 125 4.72 11.07 3.98
C GLY A 125 4.58 11.91 2.70
N SER A 126 4.78 11.29 1.52
CA SER A 126 4.59 11.97 0.23
C SER A 126 3.13 12.37 0.00
N CYS A 127 2.18 11.50 0.33
CA CYS A 127 0.75 11.82 0.31
C CYS A 127 0.38 12.91 1.33
N GLY A 128 1.09 12.98 2.47
CA GLY A 128 0.96 14.09 3.42
C GLY A 128 1.33 15.43 2.78
N ALA A 129 2.35 15.46 1.93
CA ALA A 129 2.71 16.66 1.16
C ALA A 129 1.64 17.01 0.10
N VAL A 130 1.07 16.01 -0.58
CA VAL A 130 -0.05 16.21 -1.54
C VAL A 130 -1.24 16.90 -0.85
N LEU A 131 -1.56 16.47 0.38
CA LEU A 131 -2.62 17.04 1.20
C LEU A 131 -2.20 18.30 1.97
N LYS A 132 -0.97 18.80 1.75
CA LYS A 132 -0.42 20.00 2.40
C LYS A 132 -0.44 19.91 3.94
N GLY A 133 -0.33 18.70 4.47
CA GLY A 133 -0.40 18.42 5.91
C GLY A 133 -1.82 18.40 6.49
N ASP A 134 -2.86 18.71 5.70
CA ASP A 134 -4.25 18.65 6.14
C ASP A 134 -4.76 17.20 6.02
N VAL A 135 -4.47 16.41 7.06
CA VAL A 135 -4.75 14.97 7.14
C VAL A 135 -5.59 14.70 8.38
N ASP A 136 -6.84 14.27 8.21
CA ASP A 136 -7.69 13.87 9.34
C ASP A 136 -7.21 12.55 9.96
N ALA A 137 -6.83 11.58 9.11
CA ALA A 137 -6.27 10.31 9.54
C ALA A 137 -5.46 9.60 8.45
N VAL A 138 -4.55 8.76 8.89
CA VAL A 138 -3.89 7.73 8.07
C VAL A 138 -4.57 6.39 8.32
N VAL A 139 -4.80 5.62 7.26
CA VAL A 139 -5.40 4.29 7.31
C VAL A 139 -4.40 3.26 6.81
N LEU A 140 -4.06 2.30 7.65
CA LEU A 140 -3.25 1.13 7.30
C LEU A 140 -4.17 -0.08 7.14
N THR A 141 -4.16 -0.70 5.96
CA THR A 141 -5.04 -1.83 5.61
C THR A 141 -4.33 -2.85 4.72
N GLY A 142 -5.03 -3.91 4.31
CA GLY A 142 -4.45 -5.04 3.57
C GLY A 142 -3.95 -6.17 4.49
N GLY A 143 -3.53 -7.27 3.88
CA GLY A 143 -3.10 -8.47 4.62
C GLY A 143 -1.88 -8.27 5.52
N LEU A 144 -0.98 -7.33 5.20
CA LEU A 144 0.19 -7.04 6.05
C LEU A 144 -0.17 -6.24 7.30
N ALA A 145 -1.36 -5.63 7.36
CA ALA A 145 -1.78 -4.87 8.53
C ALA A 145 -2.16 -5.74 9.75
N TYR A 146 -2.17 -7.07 9.61
CA TYR A 146 -2.24 -8.00 10.75
C TYR A 146 -0.93 -8.08 11.55
N ASP A 147 0.19 -7.63 10.98
CA ASP A 147 1.50 -7.69 11.61
C ASP A 147 1.74 -6.44 12.45
N GLU A 148 1.57 -6.55 13.76
CA GLU A 148 1.76 -5.45 14.70
C GLU A 148 3.19 -4.90 14.72
N THR A 149 4.19 -5.73 14.41
CA THR A 149 5.59 -5.29 14.35
C THR A 149 5.81 -4.39 13.15
N LEU A 150 5.32 -4.79 11.98
CA LEU A 150 5.37 -3.97 10.77
C LEU A 150 4.61 -2.64 10.97
N ILE A 151 3.40 -2.70 11.54
CA ILE A 151 2.60 -1.52 11.86
C ILE A 151 3.36 -0.60 12.82
N GLY A 152 3.98 -1.14 13.87
CA GLY A 152 4.78 -0.37 14.82
C GLY A 152 5.91 0.42 14.15
N TRP A 153 6.66 -0.21 13.24
CA TRP A 153 7.75 0.46 12.52
C TRP A 153 7.28 1.54 11.54
N ILE A 154 6.10 1.35 10.93
CA ILE A 154 5.48 2.38 10.08
C ILE A 154 5.07 3.56 10.96
N ARG A 155 4.34 3.30 12.05
CA ARG A 155 3.79 4.29 12.98
C ARG A 155 4.84 5.18 13.62
N GLU A 156 5.99 4.63 13.99
CA GLU A 156 7.16 5.40 14.47
C GLU A 156 7.49 6.59 13.54
N LYS A 157 7.19 6.48 12.25
CA LYS A 157 7.54 7.46 11.22
C LYS A 157 6.38 8.31 10.75
N ILE A 158 5.13 7.92 11.02
CA ILE A 158 3.95 8.60 10.47
C ILE A 158 3.00 9.13 11.54
N ASP A 159 3.17 8.78 12.82
CA ASP A 159 2.26 9.23 13.90
C ASP A 159 2.23 10.77 14.02
N PHE A 160 3.23 11.48 13.50
CA PHE A 160 3.22 12.94 13.42
C PHE A 160 2.15 13.51 12.46
N LEU A 161 1.62 12.71 11.54
CA LEU A 161 0.58 13.10 10.58
C LEU A 161 -0.84 13.07 11.19
N GLY A 162 -0.99 12.58 12.43
CA GLY A 162 -2.25 12.56 13.15
C GLY A 162 -2.73 11.15 13.49
N THR A 163 -4.06 10.97 13.55
CA THR A 163 -4.69 9.71 13.95
C THR A 163 -4.37 8.60 12.94
N VAL A 164 -3.95 7.43 13.43
CA VAL A 164 -3.70 6.25 12.60
C VAL A 164 -4.73 5.17 12.91
N PHE A 165 -5.55 4.81 11.93
CA PHE A 165 -6.44 3.65 11.99
C PHE A 165 -5.80 2.44 11.33
N VAL A 166 -5.96 1.28 11.94
CA VAL A 166 -5.51 0.00 11.38
C VAL A 166 -6.74 -0.87 11.14
N TYR A 167 -6.99 -1.21 9.87
CA TYR A 167 -8.06 -2.11 9.46
C TYR A 167 -7.46 -3.30 8.71
N PRO A 168 -7.07 -4.37 9.43
CA PRO A 168 -6.45 -5.53 8.79
C PRO A 168 -7.38 -6.21 7.78
N GLY A 169 -6.82 -6.67 6.66
CA GLY A 169 -7.55 -7.33 5.59
C GLY A 169 -8.09 -6.37 4.52
N GLU A 170 -8.97 -6.88 3.66
CA GLU A 170 -9.40 -6.18 2.43
C GLU A 170 -10.92 -5.97 2.35
N ASP A 171 -11.70 -6.71 3.15
CA ASP A 171 -13.18 -6.65 3.24
C ASP A 171 -13.90 -6.58 1.87
N GLU A 172 -13.31 -7.16 0.80
CA GLU A 172 -13.74 -6.93 -0.58
C GLU A 172 -15.21 -7.28 -0.83
N MET A 173 -15.64 -8.44 -0.33
CA MET A 173 -17.03 -8.91 -0.47
C MET A 173 -18.03 -7.96 0.21
N SER A 174 -17.66 -7.46 1.39
CA SER A 174 -18.47 -6.48 2.12
C SER A 174 -18.51 -5.15 1.39
N ALA A 175 -17.39 -4.71 0.81
CA ALA A 175 -17.31 -3.46 0.04
C ALA A 175 -18.17 -3.52 -1.23
N LEU A 176 -18.17 -4.65 -1.95
CA LEU A 176 -19.03 -4.89 -3.11
C LEU A 176 -20.52 -4.85 -2.72
N ALA A 177 -20.89 -5.57 -1.67
CA ALA A 177 -22.28 -5.61 -1.18
C ALA A 177 -22.76 -4.22 -0.73
N GLN A 178 -21.93 -3.48 0.01
CA GLN A 178 -22.24 -2.12 0.46
C GLN A 178 -22.32 -1.15 -0.72
N GLY A 179 -21.49 -1.31 -1.76
CA GLY A 179 -21.58 -0.53 -2.99
C GLY A 179 -22.92 -0.69 -3.68
N ALA A 180 -23.35 -1.93 -3.89
CA ALA A 180 -24.65 -2.24 -4.48
C ALA A 180 -25.81 -1.71 -3.63
N LEU A 181 -25.74 -1.89 -2.31
CA LEU A 181 -26.78 -1.43 -1.39
C LEU A 181 -26.99 0.09 -1.47
N ARG A 182 -25.92 0.89 -1.53
CA ARG A 182 -26.03 2.35 -1.67
C ARG A 182 -26.77 2.77 -2.94
N VAL A 183 -26.59 2.04 -4.04
CA VAL A 183 -27.33 2.29 -5.29
C VAL A 183 -28.81 1.92 -5.13
N LEU A 184 -29.09 0.76 -4.54
CA LEU A 184 -30.46 0.29 -4.30
C LEU A 184 -31.25 1.20 -3.35
N GLU A 185 -30.57 1.82 -2.38
CA GLU A 185 -31.14 2.77 -1.43
C GLU A 185 -31.19 4.22 -1.94
N GLY A 186 -30.72 4.49 -3.16
CA GLY A 186 -30.73 5.83 -3.77
C GLY A 186 -29.69 6.80 -3.17
N GLN A 187 -28.71 6.30 -2.43
CA GLN A 187 -27.61 7.08 -1.85
C GLN A 187 -26.47 7.34 -2.84
N GLU A 188 -26.34 6.50 -3.87
CA GLU A 188 -25.33 6.61 -4.92
C GLU A 188 -25.97 6.36 -6.29
N GLN A 189 -25.58 7.14 -7.30
CA GLN A 189 -26.04 6.90 -8.67
C GLN A 189 -25.19 5.83 -9.35
N ALA A 190 -25.84 4.84 -9.96
CA ALA A 190 -25.17 3.89 -10.84
C ALA A 190 -24.51 4.62 -12.01
N ARG A 191 -23.31 4.20 -12.38
CA ARG A 191 -22.58 4.75 -13.54
C ARG A 191 -22.66 3.80 -14.71
N GLU A 192 -22.79 4.36 -15.91
CA GLU A 192 -22.71 3.62 -17.16
C GLU A 192 -21.26 3.58 -17.65
N TYR A 193 -20.76 2.38 -17.91
CA TYR A 193 -19.48 2.19 -18.57
C TYR A 193 -19.74 2.08 -20.08
N LEU A 194 -19.52 3.18 -20.80
CA LEU A 194 -19.61 3.20 -22.25
C LEU A 194 -18.28 2.67 -22.82
N ALA A 195 -18.35 1.55 -23.52
CA ALA A 195 -17.21 0.89 -24.16
C ALA A 195 -16.70 1.66 -25.38
#